data_AF-A0A5J4UZ39-F1
#
_entry.id   AF-A0A5J4UZ39-F1
#
_cell.length_a   1.000
_cell.length_b   1.000
_cell.length_c   1.000
_cell.angle_alpha   90.00
_cell.angle_beta   90.00
_cell.angle_gamma   90.00
#
_symmetry.space_group_name_H-M   'P 1'
#
loop_
_entity.id
_entity.type
_entity.pdbx_description
1 polymer ?
#
loop_
_entity_poly.entity_id
_entity_poly.type
_entity_poly.pdbx_seq_one_letter_code
_entity_poly.pdbx_strand_id
1 'polypeptide(L)'
;MKGRNLIRSYGDASAHSELVKARYVGVLVIAISTASGSGEEQGEEISNRLDNISNFLRCLNQGRNDYEPSFPPQPLLARRSVEQIEEEGGNEQIDSQIINKGHYGHINNSANEAKAMILNYFIEQGNPRPYCHPIDSTAWEMEQGITSKSIHFT
;
A
#
# COMPACT_ATOMS: atom_id res chain seq x y z
N MET A 1 28.65 -13.37 9.63
CA MET A 1 27.55 -13.35 8.62
C MET A 1 27.08 -11.92 8.46
N LYS A 2 27.42 -11.26 7.33
CA LYS A 2 27.03 -9.88 7.01
C LYS A 2 25.67 -9.89 6.29
N GLY A 3 24.59 -9.98 7.07
CA GLY A 3 23.21 -9.80 6.60
C GLY A 3 22.62 -8.43 6.92
N ARG A 4 23.42 -7.50 7.48
CA ARG A 4 22.93 -6.23 8.07
C ARG A 4 23.01 -5.04 7.11
N ASN A 5 22.60 -5.21 5.85
CA ASN A 5 22.64 -4.10 4.88
C ASN A 5 21.62 -4.24 3.73
N LEU A 6 20.49 -4.94 3.92
CA LEU A 6 19.58 -5.14 2.80
C LEU A 6 18.67 -3.93 2.49
N ILE A 7 18.54 -2.92 3.37
CA ILE A 7 17.57 -1.82 3.15
C ILE A 7 18.04 -0.49 3.79
N ARG A 8 19.32 -0.14 3.68
CA ARG A 8 19.75 1.24 4.00
C ARG A 8 19.84 2.15 2.77
N SER A 9 19.38 1.66 1.62
CA SER A 9 19.34 2.38 0.34
C SER A 9 18.28 1.74 -0.55
N TYR A 10 17.01 2.05 -0.28
CA TYR A 10 15.90 1.67 -1.16
C TYR A 10 16.24 2.10 -2.58
N GLY A 11 16.37 1.13 -3.49
CA GLY A 11 16.80 1.36 -4.87
C GLY A 11 15.87 2.31 -5.63
N ASP A 12 16.25 2.65 -6.85
CA ASP A 12 15.43 3.49 -7.73
C ASP A 12 14.08 2.83 -8.09
N ALA A 13 13.29 3.49 -8.94
CA ALA A 13 12.02 2.93 -9.41
C ALA A 13 12.18 1.54 -10.07
N SER A 14 13.33 1.27 -10.71
CA SER A 14 13.60 -0.03 -11.35
C SER A 14 13.74 -1.14 -10.30
N ALA A 15 14.48 -0.89 -9.22
CA ALA A 15 14.63 -1.84 -8.12
C ALA A 15 13.28 -2.21 -7.49
N HIS A 16 12.37 -1.24 -7.33
CA HIS A 16 11.03 -1.51 -6.81
C HIS A 16 10.21 -2.38 -7.76
N SER A 17 10.29 -2.14 -9.07
CA SER A 17 9.62 -3.00 -10.07
C SER A 17 10.11 -4.44 -10.01
N GLU A 18 11.42 -4.65 -9.86
CA GLU A 18 12.02 -5.98 -9.71
C GLU A 18 11.57 -6.68 -8.44
N LEU A 19 11.52 -5.97 -7.30
CA LEU A 19 11.06 -6.52 -6.03
C LEU A 19 9.59 -6.97 -6.10
N VAL A 20 8.71 -6.18 -6.73
CA VAL A 20 7.30 -6.57 -6.93
C VAL A 20 7.19 -7.79 -7.86
N LYS A 21 7.99 -7.85 -8.93
CA LYS A 21 8.03 -9.01 -9.83
C LYS A 21 8.54 -10.26 -9.11
N ALA A 22 9.51 -10.11 -8.22
CA ALA A 22 10.07 -11.18 -7.39
C ALA A 22 9.17 -11.59 -6.22
N ARG A 23 7.97 -10.99 -6.09
CA ARG A 23 7.04 -11.20 -4.97
C ARG A 23 7.69 -10.96 -3.60
N TYR A 24 8.59 -9.98 -3.52
CA TYR A 24 9.35 -9.66 -2.31
C TYR A 24 8.47 -9.51 -1.07
N VAL A 25 7.33 -8.82 -1.21
CA VAL A 25 6.38 -8.63 -0.11
C VAL A 25 5.74 -9.95 0.32
N GLY A 26 5.38 -10.82 -0.63
CA GLY A 26 4.91 -12.18 -0.33
C GLY A 26 5.97 -13.01 0.40
N VAL A 27 7.24 -12.89 0.00
CA VAL A 27 8.36 -13.56 0.71
C VAL A 27 8.50 -13.06 2.14
N LEU A 28 8.37 -11.74 2.39
CA LEU A 28 8.41 -11.18 3.74
C LEU A 28 7.25 -11.70 4.60
N VAL A 29 6.04 -11.79 4.03
CA VAL A 29 4.85 -12.34 4.69
C VAL A 29 5.08 -13.79 5.12
N ILE A 30 5.49 -14.66 4.19
CA ILE A 30 5.80 -16.07 4.49
C ILE A 30 6.90 -16.16 5.56
N ALA A 31 7.92 -15.32 5.46
CA ALA A 31 9.01 -15.29 6.42
C ALA A 31 8.49 -14.93 7.83
N ILE A 32 7.57 -13.96 7.96
CA ILE A 32 6.92 -13.61 9.24
C ILE A 32 6.21 -14.84 9.83
N SER A 33 5.51 -15.64 9.01
CA SER A 33 4.83 -16.85 9.48
C SER A 33 5.76 -17.96 9.95
N THR A 34 6.93 -18.09 9.33
CA THR A 34 7.91 -19.13 9.69
C THR A 34 8.78 -18.77 10.90
N ALA A 35 8.61 -17.57 11.50
CA ALA A 35 9.31 -17.15 12.71
C ALA A 35 8.78 -17.92 13.95
N SER A 36 9.13 -19.21 14.03
CA SER A 36 8.61 -20.22 14.97
C SER A 36 9.22 -20.20 16.38
N GLY A 37 10.03 -19.22 16.75
CA GLY A 37 10.73 -19.24 18.05
C GLY A 37 10.15 -18.30 19.10
N SER A 38 10.42 -18.64 20.35
CA SER A 38 10.08 -17.86 21.54
C SER A 38 11.30 -17.05 21.99
N GLY A 39 11.24 -15.72 21.88
CA GLY A 39 12.31 -14.83 22.37
C GLY A 39 12.16 -13.39 21.87
N GLU A 40 12.77 -12.44 22.59
CA GLU A 40 12.73 -11.00 22.30
C GLU A 40 13.35 -10.64 20.94
N GLU A 41 14.45 -11.30 20.57
CA GLU A 41 15.15 -11.10 19.29
C GLU A 41 14.24 -11.43 18.08
N GLN A 42 13.32 -12.37 18.23
CA GLN A 42 12.34 -12.64 17.17
C GLN A 42 11.24 -11.61 17.09
N GLY A 43 10.87 -11.00 18.22
CA GLY A 43 9.94 -9.89 18.23
C GLY A 43 10.49 -8.71 17.42
N GLU A 44 11.78 -8.41 17.62
CA GLU A 44 12.49 -7.39 16.86
C GLU A 44 12.58 -7.75 15.36
N GLU A 45 12.87 -9.00 15.02
CA GLU A 45 12.91 -9.45 13.63
C GLU A 45 11.54 -9.35 12.93
N ILE A 46 10.45 -9.73 13.60
CA ILE A 46 9.09 -9.59 13.08
C ILE A 46 8.75 -8.11 12.91
N SER A 47 9.04 -7.27 13.91
CA SER A 47 8.81 -5.83 13.84
C SER A 47 9.55 -5.20 12.65
N ASN A 48 10.83 -5.51 12.49
CA ASN A 48 11.64 -5.02 11.37
C ASN A 48 11.07 -5.43 10.01
N ARG A 49 10.57 -6.67 9.88
CA ARG A 49 9.95 -7.16 8.64
C ARG A 49 8.63 -6.44 8.35
N LEU A 50 7.80 -6.20 9.36
CA LEU A 50 6.56 -5.42 9.23
C LEU A 50 6.86 -3.97 8.84
N ASP A 51 7.85 -3.34 9.48
CA ASP A 51 8.30 -1.99 9.12
C ASP A 51 8.78 -1.92 7.67
N ASN A 52 9.46 -2.95 7.18
CA ASN A 52 9.90 -3.02 5.78
C ASN A 52 8.71 -3.09 4.81
N ILE A 53 7.67 -3.86 5.13
CA ILE A 53 6.44 -3.92 4.32
C ILE A 53 5.76 -2.54 4.29
N SER A 54 5.55 -1.94 5.46
CA SER A 54 4.91 -0.62 5.59
C SER A 54 5.66 0.46 4.83
N ASN A 55 6.99 0.53 4.99
CA ASN A 55 7.84 1.50 4.30
C ASN A 55 7.83 1.27 2.78
N PHE A 56 7.90 0.01 2.34
CA PHE A 56 7.85 -0.33 0.91
C PHE A 56 6.54 0.10 0.27
N LEU A 57 5.39 -0.23 0.88
CA LEU A 57 4.07 0.17 0.39
C LEU A 57 3.90 1.71 0.41
N ARG A 58 4.37 2.39 1.47
CA ARG A 58 4.33 3.86 1.55
C ARG A 58 5.13 4.50 0.42
N CYS A 59 6.34 4.02 0.18
CA CYS A 59 7.18 4.48 -0.93
C CYS A 59 6.49 4.29 -2.28
N LEU A 60 5.84 3.15 -2.52
CA LEU A 60 5.10 2.92 -3.76
C LEU A 60 3.86 3.83 -3.90
N ASN A 61 3.15 4.13 -2.81
CA ASN A 61 1.94 4.98 -2.87
C ASN A 61 2.24 6.47 -2.95
N GLN A 62 3.26 6.95 -2.25
CA GLN A 62 3.54 8.38 -2.08
C GLN A 62 4.73 8.87 -2.92
N GLY A 63 5.49 7.94 -3.51
CA GLY A 63 6.79 8.25 -4.09
C GLY A 63 7.82 8.56 -3.00
N ARG A 64 8.99 9.03 -3.42
CA ARG A 64 10.06 9.45 -2.53
C ARG A 64 10.66 10.76 -3.04
N ASN A 65 10.53 11.83 -2.25
CA ASN A 65 11.01 13.17 -2.62
C ASN A 65 12.22 13.62 -1.79
N ASP A 66 12.32 13.19 -0.52
CA ASP A 66 13.31 13.71 0.44
C ASP A 66 14.63 12.92 0.50
N TYR A 67 14.74 11.82 -0.26
CA TYR A 67 15.91 10.94 -0.25
C TYR A 67 16.27 10.48 -1.67
N GLU A 68 17.56 10.53 -2.04
CA GLU A 68 18.03 10.01 -3.33
C GLU A 68 18.26 8.49 -3.31
N PRO A 69 17.94 7.76 -4.40
CA PRO A 69 17.19 8.20 -5.58
C PRO A 69 15.71 8.54 -5.31
N SER A 70 15.24 9.69 -5.78
CA SER A 70 13.82 10.06 -5.74
C SER A 70 13.04 9.36 -6.85
N PHE A 71 11.74 9.16 -6.64
CA PHE A 71 10.84 8.62 -7.67
C PHE A 71 9.39 9.06 -7.42
N PRO A 72 8.58 9.23 -8.48
CA PRO A 72 7.16 9.55 -8.31
C PRO A 72 6.38 8.36 -7.74
N PRO A 73 5.17 8.58 -7.21
CA PRO A 73 4.25 7.50 -6.86
C PRO A 73 4.13 6.41 -7.94
N GLN A 74 4.13 5.15 -7.52
CA GLN A 74 4.01 3.95 -8.36
C GLN A 74 2.78 3.11 -7.95
N PRO A 75 1.54 3.65 -8.10
CA PRO A 75 0.32 3.05 -7.56
C PRO A 75 0.01 1.65 -8.12
N LEU A 76 0.41 1.35 -9.36
CA LEU A 76 0.25 0.02 -9.96
C LEU A 76 1.11 -1.05 -9.28
N LEU A 77 2.31 -0.67 -8.82
CA LEU A 77 3.19 -1.57 -8.08
C LEU A 77 2.70 -1.75 -6.65
N ALA A 78 2.18 -0.69 -6.03
CA ALA A 78 1.54 -0.78 -4.72
C ALA A 78 0.35 -1.75 -4.78
N ARG A 79 -0.49 -1.62 -5.80
CA ARG A 79 -1.61 -2.53 -6.07
C ARG A 79 -1.19 -3.98 -6.09
N ARG A 80 -0.23 -4.30 -6.96
CA ARG A 80 0.27 -5.66 -7.15
C ARG A 80 0.89 -6.23 -5.87
N SER A 81 1.51 -5.37 -5.06
CA SER A 81 2.09 -5.77 -3.78
C SER A 81 1.01 -6.10 -2.75
N VAL A 82 -0.06 -5.30 -2.68
CA VAL A 82 -1.21 -5.56 -1.82
C VAL A 82 -1.97 -6.81 -2.25
N GLU A 83 -2.19 -7.00 -3.56
CA GLU A 83 -2.76 -8.23 -4.12
C GLU A 83 -1.92 -9.46 -3.72
N GLN A 84 -0.59 -9.39 -3.78
CA GLN A 84 0.29 -10.47 -3.33
C GLN A 84 0.19 -10.76 -1.83
N ILE A 85 0.03 -9.73 -0.99
CA ILE A 85 -0.18 -9.93 0.46
C ILE A 85 -1.45 -10.74 0.67
N GLU A 86 -2.55 -10.37 0.01
CA GLU A 86 -3.83 -11.06 0.15
C GLU A 86 -3.78 -12.49 -0.41
N GLU A 87 -3.19 -12.69 -1.60
CA GLU A 87 -3.03 -14.01 -2.22
C GLU A 87 -2.28 -15.00 -1.32
N GLU A 88 -1.30 -14.53 -0.55
CA GLU A 88 -0.50 -15.35 0.36
C GLU A 88 -1.12 -15.46 1.77
N GLY A 89 -2.32 -14.92 2.00
CA GLY A 89 -2.97 -14.90 3.33
C GLY A 89 -2.21 -14.04 4.34
N GLY A 90 -1.54 -12.97 3.86
CA GLY A 90 -0.67 -12.16 4.69
C GLY A 90 -1.38 -11.42 5.80
N ASN A 91 -2.66 -11.09 5.63
CA ASN A 91 -3.47 -10.48 6.68
C ASN A 91 -3.66 -11.44 7.87
N GLU A 92 -3.99 -12.70 7.60
CA GLU A 92 -4.14 -13.76 8.59
C GLU A 92 -2.81 -14.08 9.27
N GLN A 93 -1.72 -14.10 8.49
CA GLN A 93 -0.38 -14.34 9.00
C GLN A 93 0.06 -13.25 9.98
N ILE A 94 -0.14 -11.97 9.63
CA ILE A 94 0.16 -10.84 10.52
C ILE A 94 -0.67 -10.93 11.81
N ASP A 95 -1.97 -11.21 11.71
CA ASP A 95 -2.85 -11.35 12.87
C ASP A 95 -2.44 -12.47 13.83
N SER A 96 -2.07 -13.63 13.28
CA SER A 96 -1.64 -14.77 14.08
C SER A 96 -0.38 -14.46 14.89
N GLN A 97 0.54 -13.64 14.36
CA GLN A 97 1.78 -13.26 15.05
C GLN A 97 1.53 -12.22 16.15
N ILE A 98 0.62 -11.26 15.95
CA ILE A 98 0.22 -10.30 16.99
C ILE A 98 -0.38 -11.02 18.20
N ILE A 99 -1.26 -12.00 17.96
CA ILE A 99 -1.95 -12.75 19.02
C ILE A 99 -0.99 -13.65 19.79
N ASN A 100 -0.04 -14.30 19.11
CA ASN A 100 0.84 -15.30 19.72
C ASN A 100 1.98 -14.74 20.57
N LYS A 101 2.47 -13.51 20.34
CA LYS A 101 3.68 -12.99 21.02
C LYS A 101 3.45 -12.02 22.19
N GLY A 102 2.19 -11.74 22.56
CA GLY A 102 1.86 -10.87 23.67
C GLY A 102 2.29 -9.41 23.46
N HIS A 103 1.98 -8.54 24.43
CA HIS A 103 2.07 -7.07 24.37
C HIS A 103 3.50 -6.48 24.24
N TYR A 104 4.32 -6.92 23.29
CA TYR A 104 5.50 -6.15 22.86
C TYR A 104 5.01 -4.96 22.04
N GLY A 105 4.93 -3.79 22.67
CA GLY A 105 4.31 -2.58 22.09
C GLY A 105 4.85 -2.18 20.70
N HIS A 106 6.11 -2.48 20.40
CA HIS A 106 6.72 -2.16 19.10
C HIS A 106 6.18 -3.02 17.96
N ILE A 107 6.02 -4.34 18.17
CA ILE A 107 5.45 -5.27 17.19
C ILE A 107 3.99 -4.89 16.90
N ASN A 108 3.25 -4.53 17.95
CA ASN A 108 1.86 -4.14 17.83
C ASN A 108 1.70 -2.86 16.97
N ASN A 109 2.55 -1.86 17.20
CA ASN A 109 2.53 -0.62 16.41
C ASN A 109 2.86 -0.87 14.92
N SER A 110 3.97 -1.56 14.62
CA SER A 110 4.38 -1.87 13.25
C SER A 110 3.35 -2.73 12.51
N ALA A 111 2.75 -3.70 13.21
CA ALA A 111 1.72 -4.55 12.63
C ALA A 111 0.43 -3.77 12.34
N ASN A 112 0.00 -2.91 13.26
CA ASN A 112 -1.15 -2.04 13.05
C ASN A 112 -0.91 -1.05 11.91
N GLU A 113 0.31 -0.51 11.78
CA GLU A 113 0.67 0.36 10.65
C GLU A 113 0.63 -0.41 9.32
N ALA A 114 1.21 -1.61 9.26
CA ALA A 114 1.15 -2.46 8.07
C ALA A 114 -0.29 -2.76 7.65
N LYS A 115 -1.14 -3.16 8.62
CA LYS A 115 -2.56 -3.41 8.38
C LYS A 115 -3.30 -2.15 7.95
N ALA A 116 -3.06 -1.02 8.61
CA ALA A 116 -3.67 0.25 8.25
C ALA A 116 -3.29 0.67 6.82
N MET A 117 -2.03 0.48 6.42
CA MET A 117 -1.58 0.77 5.06
C MET A 117 -2.26 -0.11 4.01
N ILE A 118 -2.41 -1.42 4.28
CA ILE A 118 -3.12 -2.36 3.41
C ILE A 118 -4.61 -1.97 3.30
N LEU A 119 -5.27 -1.73 4.43
CA LEU A 119 -6.69 -1.35 4.49
C LEU A 119 -6.95 0.01 3.83
N ASN A 120 -6.14 1.03 4.12
CA ASN A 120 -6.26 2.35 3.53
C ASN A 120 -6.10 2.29 2.00
N TYR A 121 -5.19 1.45 1.50
CA TYR A 121 -5.07 1.24 0.06
C TYR A 121 -6.37 0.71 -0.55
N PHE A 122 -6.99 -0.31 0.05
CA PHE A 122 -8.28 -0.84 -0.43
C PHE A 122 -9.42 0.18 -0.31
N ILE A 123 -9.43 1.01 0.74
CA ILE A 123 -10.41 2.09 0.91
C ILE A 123 -10.22 3.16 -0.19
N GLU A 124 -8.98 3.56 -0.49
CA GLU A 124 -8.69 4.51 -1.57
C GLU A 124 -9.06 3.97 -2.96
N GLN A 125 -8.86 2.67 -3.21
CA GLN A 125 -9.29 2.03 -4.47
C GLN A 125 -10.82 1.88 -4.54
N GLY A 126 -11.48 1.54 -3.42
CA GLY A 126 -12.92 1.40 -3.30
C GLY A 126 -13.67 2.73 -3.22
N ASN A 127 -12.96 3.82 -2.95
CA ASN A 127 -13.43 5.20 -3.04
C ASN A 127 -12.80 5.86 -4.27
N PRO A 128 -13.24 5.51 -5.49
CA PRO A 128 -12.90 6.33 -6.64
C PRO A 128 -13.46 7.72 -6.31
N ARG A 129 -12.58 8.67 -5.97
CA ARG A 129 -12.96 10.08 -5.95
C ARG A 129 -13.77 10.30 -7.21
N PRO A 130 -15.05 10.71 -7.14
CA PRO A 130 -15.79 11.00 -8.35
C PRO A 130 -14.94 12.03 -9.09
N TYR A 131 -14.45 11.65 -10.26
CA TYR A 131 -13.78 12.57 -11.16
C TYR A 131 -14.83 13.63 -11.41
N CYS A 132 -14.68 14.80 -10.77
CA CYS A 132 -15.55 15.92 -11.01
C CYS A 132 -15.18 16.39 -12.41
N HIS A 133 -15.76 15.74 -13.42
CA HIS A 133 -15.87 16.33 -14.74
C HIS A 133 -16.64 17.63 -14.52
N PRO A 134 -16.11 18.81 -14.92
CA PRO A 134 -16.98 19.94 -15.12
C PRO A 134 -18.00 19.47 -16.15
N ILE A 135 -19.23 19.25 -15.70
CA ILE A 135 -20.37 19.13 -16.60
C ILE A 135 -20.40 20.50 -17.25
N ASP A 136 -19.83 20.61 -18.44
CA ASP A 136 -20.18 21.71 -19.34
C ASP A 136 -21.71 21.69 -19.39
N SER A 137 -22.30 22.75 -18.86
CA SER A 137 -23.74 22.88 -18.54
C SER A 137 -24.65 22.57 -19.74
N THR A 138 -24.07 22.50 -20.93
CA THR A 138 -24.69 22.15 -22.21
C THR A 138 -25.10 20.69 -22.33
N ALA A 139 -24.41 19.74 -21.66
CA ALA A 139 -24.75 18.32 -21.78
C ALA A 139 -26.05 17.96 -21.04
N TRP A 140 -26.29 18.58 -19.88
CA TRP A 140 -27.47 18.33 -19.05
C TRP A 140 -28.75 18.90 -19.69
N GLU A 141 -28.64 20.03 -20.39
CA GLU A 141 -29.77 20.65 -21.11
C GLU A 141 -30.21 19.84 -22.34
N MET A 142 -29.28 19.13 -22.99
CA MET A 142 -29.61 18.24 -24.11
C MET A 142 -30.28 16.93 -23.67
N GLU A 143 -29.91 16.36 -22.51
CA GLU A 143 -30.59 15.17 -21.96
C GLU A 143 -32.01 15.46 -21.46
N GLN A 144 -32.28 16.67 -20.95
CA GLN A 144 -33.61 17.02 -20.43
C GLN A 144 -34.61 17.47 -21.52
N GLY A 145 -34.23 17.50 -22.80
CA GLY A 145 -35.15 17.87 -23.88
C GLY A 145 -35.75 19.28 -23.74
N ILE A 146 -35.13 20.17 -22.96
CA ILE A 146 -35.60 21.53 -22.73
C ILE A 146 -35.15 22.38 -23.93
N THR A 147 -35.90 22.29 -25.01
CA THR A 147 -35.78 23.25 -26.12
C THR A 147 -36.32 24.60 -25.66
N SER A 148 -35.42 25.53 -25.31
CA SER A 148 -35.80 26.92 -25.09
C SER A 148 -36.25 27.51 -26.43
N LYS A 149 -37.57 27.56 -26.64
CA LYS A 149 -38.17 28.30 -27.76
C LYS A 149 -37.77 29.77 -27.64
N SER A 150 -37.07 30.27 -28.64
CA SER A 150 -36.86 31.71 -28.85
C SER A 150 -38.20 32.43 -28.85
N ILE A 151 -38.42 33.30 -27.86
CA ILE A 151 -39.44 34.33 -27.95
C ILE A 151 -38.76 35.54 -28.59
N HIS A 152 -38.94 35.65 -29.91
CA HIS A 152 -38.77 36.91 -30.61
C HIS A 152 -39.93 37.84 -30.20
N PHE A 153 -39.62 39.03 -29.69
CA PHE A 153 -40.54 40.15 -29.75
C PHE A 153 -40.13 41.07 -30.90
N THR A 154 -41.12 41.43 -31.69
CA THR A 154 -41.09 42.40 -32.79
C THR A 154 -41.16 43.81 -32.24
#